data_AF-A0A2V8FLC8-F1
#
_entry.id   AF-A0A2V8FLC8-F1
#
_cell.length_a   1.000
_cell.length_b   1.000
_cell.length_c   1.000
_cell.angle_alpha   90.00
_cell.angle_beta   90.00
_cell.angle_gamma   90.00
#
_symmetry.space_group_name_H-M   'P 1'
#
loop_
_entity.id
_entity.type
_entity.pdbx_description
1 polymer ?
#
loop_
_entity_poly.entity_id
_entity_poly.type
_entity_poly.pdbx_seq_one_letter_code
_entity_poly.pdbx_strand_id
1 'polypeptide(L)' 'MADPNRAHFESVVRLLAPMLDELVFVGGCTTGLFITDPAAGGIRPTKDVDAIVDVTSAWSPDHRCHAY' A
#
# COMPACT_ATOMS: atom_id res chain seq x y z
N MET A 1 -17.28 -1.69 -12.06
CA MET A 1 -17.45 -0.58 -11.09
C MET A 1 -16.13 0.19 -11.03
N ALA A 2 -16.14 1.52 -10.94
CA ALA A 2 -14.89 2.26 -10.80
C ALA A 2 -14.31 2.05 -9.39
N ASP A 3 -13.01 1.81 -9.28
CA ASP A 3 -12.33 1.67 -8.00
C ASP A 3 -12.19 3.06 -7.34
N PRO A 4 -12.82 3.30 -6.17
CA PRO A 4 -12.77 4.59 -5.49
C PRO A 4 -11.38 4.93 -4.94
N ASN A 5 -10.50 3.94 -4.76
CA ASN A 5 -9.16 4.13 -4.17
C ASN A 5 -8.11 4.46 -5.24
N ARG A 6 -8.40 4.19 -6.52
CA ARG A 6 -7.42 4.19 -7.60
C ARG A 6 -6.70 5.52 -7.79
N ALA A 7 -7.42 6.64 -7.82
CA ALA A 7 -6.79 7.94 -8.04
C ALA A 7 -5.83 8.33 -6.90
N HIS A 8 -6.20 8.00 -5.66
CA HIS A 8 -5.36 8.24 -4.49
C HIS A 8 -4.15 7.31 -4.48
N PHE A 9 -4.36 6.01 -4.76
CA PHE A 9 -3.32 5.02 -4.89
C PHE A 9 -2.28 5.40 -5.97
N GLU A 10 -2.72 5.75 -7.17
CA GLU A 10 -1.84 6.20 -8.26
C GLU A 10 -1.04 7.46 -7.89
N SER A 11 -1.61 8.35 -7.08
CA SER A 11 -0.88 9.54 -6.59
C SER A 11 0.27 9.15 -5.66
N VAL A 12 0.04 8.21 -4.73
CA VAL A 12 1.08 7.71 -3.83
C VAL A 12 2.16 6.95 -4.60
N VAL A 13 1.78 6.08 -5.54
CA VAL A 13 2.73 5.35 -6.40
C VAL A 13 3.65 6.30 -7.17
N ARG A 14 3.11 7.40 -7.71
CA ARG A 14 3.91 8.42 -8.41
C ARG A 14 4.90 9.13 -7.48
N LEU A 15 4.50 9.43 -6.25
CA LEU A 15 5.37 10.07 -5.26
C LEU A 15 6.50 9.15 -4.79
N LEU A 16 6.25 7.83 -4.79
CA LEU A 16 7.22 6.81 -4.38
C LEU A 16 7.96 6.15 -5.54
N ALA A 17 7.89 6.70 -6.75
CA ALA A 17 8.43 6.10 -7.98
C ALA A 17 9.88 5.55 -7.86
N PRO A 18 10.83 6.23 -7.17
CA PRO A 18 12.19 5.71 -7.02
C PRO A 18 12.33 4.47 -6.12
N MET A 19 11.33 4.16 -5.29
CA MET A 19 11.36 3.08 -4.30
C MET A 19 10.46 1.89 -4.66
N LEU A 20 9.80 1.91 -5.83
CA LEU A 20 8.76 0.92 -6.15
C LEU A 20 9.28 -0.52 -6.18
N ASP A 21 10.55 -0.73 -6.51
CA ASP A 21 11.17 -2.07 -6.52
C ASP A 21 11.41 -2.62 -5.09
N GLU A 22 11.33 -1.77 -4.08
CA GLU A 22 11.52 -2.12 -2.66
C GLU A 22 10.20 -2.21 -1.90
N LEU A 23 9.08 -1.86 -2.54
CA LEU A 23 7.77 -1.71 -1.90
C LEU A 23 6.78 -2.81 -2.30
N VAL A 24 6.03 -3.30 -1.31
CA VAL A 24 4.83 -4.12 -1.54
C VAL A 24 3.62 -3.38 -0.98
N PHE A 25 2.73 -2.92 -1.86
CA PHE A 25 1.48 -2.29 -1.45
C PHE A 25 0.46 -3.33 -0.96
N VAL A 26 -0.19 -3.04 0.16
CA VAL A 26 -1.12 -3.96 0.85
C VAL A 26 -2.39 -3.22 1.30
N GLY A 27 -3.30 -3.94 1.95
CA GLY A 27 -4.50 -3.36 2.55
C GLY A 27 -5.65 -3.10 1.57
N GLY A 28 -6.67 -2.39 2.06
CA GLY A 28 -7.92 -2.19 1.30
C GLY A 28 -7.77 -1.34 0.04
N CYS A 29 -6.72 -0.51 -0.03
CA CYS A 29 -6.43 0.32 -1.19
C CYS A 29 -6.06 -0.49 -2.44
N THR A 30 -5.54 -1.72 -2.26
CA THR A 30 -5.13 -2.59 -3.38
C THR A 30 -6.20 -3.62 -3.77
N THR A 31 -7.26 -3.80 -2.97
CA THR A 31 -8.31 -4.81 -3.23
C THR A 31 -8.89 -4.70 -4.65
N GLY A 32 -9.12 -3.48 -5.15
CA GLY A 32 -9.66 -3.25 -6.49
C GLY A 32 -8.76 -3.72 -7.63
N LEU A 33 -7.46 -3.92 -7.37
CA LEU A 33 -6.50 -4.46 -8.35
C LEU A 33 -6.62 -5.98 -8.53
N PHE A 34 -7.23 -6.68 -7.58
CA PHE A 34 -7.33 -8.15 -7.55
C PHE A 34 -8.74 -8.69 -7.81
N ILE A 35 -9.76 -7.82 -7.81
CA ILE A 35 -11.13 -8.23 -8.16
C ILE A 35 -11.21 -8.49 -9.66
N THR A 36 -11.48 -9.73 -10.02
CA THR A 36 -11.65 -10.18 -11.42
C THR A 36 -13.05 -10.67 -11.73
N ASP A 37 -13.83 -11.04 -10.71
CA ASP A 37 -15.24 -11.45 -10.85
C ASP A 37 -16.14 -10.23 -11.09
N PRO A 38 -16.83 -10.12 -12.25
CA PRO A 38 -17.76 -9.04 -12.52
C PRO A 38 -18.98 -9.00 -11.58
N ALA A 39 -19.30 -10.13 -10.91
CA ALA A 39 -20.39 -10.24 -9.95
C ALA A 39 -19.97 -9.91 -8.51
N ALA A 40 -18.70 -9.60 -8.27
CA ALA A 40 -18.22 -9.19 -6.96
C ALA A 40 -18.92 -7.90 -6.48
N GLY A 41 -19.03 -7.77 -5.15
CA GLY A 41 -19.53 -6.55 -4.52
C GLY A 41 -18.65 -5.32 -4.81
N GLY A 42 -19.15 -4.14 -4.47
CA GLY A 42 -18.41 -2.89 -4.65
C GLY A 42 -17.15 -2.80 -3.78
N ILE A 43 -16.15 -2.08 -4.27
CA ILE A 43 -14.90 -1.79 -3.53
C ILE A 43 -15.18 -0.75 -2.45
N ARG A 44 -14.75 -1.02 -1.21
CA ARG A 44 -14.86 -0.08 -0.09
C ARG A 44 -13.81 1.03 -0.23
N PRO A 45 -14.18 2.32 -0.03
CA PRO A 45 -13.19 3.40 0.01
C PRO A 45 -12.27 3.31 1.24
N THR A 46 -10.97 3.56 1.04
CA THR A 46 -9.96 3.75 2.09
C THR A 46 -9.42 5.19 2.04
N LYS A 47 -8.82 5.66 3.13
CA LYS A 47 -8.19 6.99 3.19
C LYS A 47 -6.67 6.94 3.05
N ASP A 48 -6.13 5.76 3.26
CA ASP A 48 -4.74 5.41 3.47
C ASP A 48 -4.27 4.42 2.40
N VAL A 49 -2.95 4.42 2.17
CA VAL A 49 -2.22 3.48 1.31
C VAL A 49 -1.15 2.83 2.18
N ASP A 50 -1.30 1.52 2.40
CA ASP A 50 -0.35 0.74 3.19
C ASP A 50 0.71 0.13 2.28
N ALA A 51 1.96 0.16 2.72
CA ALA A 51 3.07 -0.51 2.05
C ALA A 51 4.02 -1.17 3.05
N ILE A 52 4.60 -2.28 2.64
CA ILE A 52 5.68 -2.97 3.34
C ILE A 52 6.97 -2.70 2.57
N VAL A 53 8.06 -2.44 3.29
CA VAL A 53 9.41 -2.26 2.76
C VAL A 53 10.37 -3.09 3.60
N ASP A 54 11.41 -3.64 2.99
CA ASP A 54 12.50 -4.23 3.76
C ASP A 54 13.36 -3.10 4.35
N VAL A 55 13.34 -2.97 5.67
CA VAL A 55 14.25 -2.07 6.38
C VAL A 55 15.47 -2.88 6.81
N THR A 56 16.59 -2.74 6.10
CA THR A 56 17.86 -3.29 6.56
C THR A 56 18.23 -2.60 7.86
N SER A 57 17.92 -3.23 9.00
CA SER A 57 18.43 -2.78 10.27
C SER A 57 19.88 -3.21 10.37
N ALA A 58 20.82 -2.27 10.22
CA ALA A 58 22.01 -2.35 11.04
C ALA A 58 21.50 -2.18 12.48
N TRP A 59 21.10 -3.28 13.10
CA TRP A 59 20.69 -3.29 14.50
C TRP A 59 21.81 -2.62 15.30
N SER A 60 21.55 -1.40 15.76
CA SER A 60 22.35 -0.73 16.77
C SER A 60 21.50 -0.74 18.04
N PRO A 61 22.03 -1.25 19.18
CA PRO A 61 21.26 -1.39 20.41
C PRO A 61 20.69 -0.07 20.95
N ASP A 62 21.13 1.08 20.44
CA ASP A 62 20.68 2.41 20.87
C ASP A 62 19.42 2.94 20.14
N HIS A 63 19.03 2.36 19.01
CA HIS A 63 17.85 2.81 18.26
C HIS A 63 16.66 1.88 18.49
N ARG A 64 15.99 2.06 19.64
CA ARG A 64 14.70 1.42 19.89
C ARG A 64 13.64 2.04 18.97
N CYS A 65 13.30 1.34 17.89
CA CYS A 65 11.98 1.49 17.29
C CYS A 65 10.97 1.00 18.34
N HIS A 66 10.31 1.94 19.02
CA HIS A 66 9.10 1.66 19.79
C HIS A 66 8.01 1.25 18.81
N ALA A 67 7.94 -0.06 18.51
CA ALA A 67 6.70 -0.67 18.10
C ALA A 67 5.76 -0.63 19.32
N TYR A 68 4.55 -0.14 19.08
CA TYR A 68 3.48 -0.02 20.07
C TYR A 68 3.16 -1.33 20.79
#